data_AF-A0A3P1C2C1-F1
#
_entry.id   AF-A0A3P1C2C1-F1
#
_cell.length_a   1.000
_cell.length_b   1.000
_cell.length_c   1.000
_cell.angle_alpha   90.00
_cell.angle_beta   90.00
_cell.angle_gamma   90.00
#
_symmetry.space_group_name_H-M   'P 1'
#
loop_
_entity.id
_entity.type
_entity.pdbx_description
1 polymer ?
#
loop_
_entity_poly.entity_id
_entity_poly.type
_entity_poly.pdbx_seq_one_letter_code
_entity_poly.pdbx_strand_id
1 'polypeptide(L)'
;MKNNKIIDLVSQKWYRMWVILPILMYGLCIAGEGLIYYFPILLVAAQFISIRFHPLSEHSGWWWAWLLGSIFCYLIACKIFSPVITYLGVPPDYSYVKNVTLYILSFYISQMPAEIVLMLIFPQWRFGWWIFGNSLAAIGWMGAFLVLYYFTPFPYSVGDRFTFFWGFIGPSILGNAITGYFLDIGSRE
;
A
#
# COMPACT_ATOMS: atom_id res chain seq x y z
N MET A 1 19.87 -23.94 -1.87
CA MET A 1 19.91 -22.83 -2.85
C MET A 1 18.65 -21.92 -2.86
N LYS A 2 17.85 -21.80 -1.78
CA LYS A 2 16.64 -20.93 -1.76
C LYS A 2 16.88 -19.49 -1.27
N ASN A 3 17.95 -19.23 -0.50
CA ASN A 3 18.21 -17.89 0.10
C ASN A 3 18.75 -16.83 -0.86
N ASN A 4 19.19 -17.18 -2.07
CA ASN A 4 19.75 -16.19 -3.01
C ASN A 4 18.68 -15.35 -3.73
N LYS A 5 17.41 -15.81 -3.78
CA LYS A 5 16.35 -15.14 -4.55
C LYS A 5 15.84 -13.84 -3.91
N ILE A 6 15.73 -13.79 -2.58
CA ILE A 6 15.28 -12.57 -1.88
C ILE A 6 16.38 -11.50 -1.94
N ILE A 7 17.63 -11.91 -1.73
CA ILE A 7 18.79 -11.01 -1.84
C ILE A 7 18.89 -10.43 -3.25
N ASP A 8 18.64 -11.25 -4.27
CA ASP A 8 18.57 -10.81 -5.67
C ASP A 8 17.42 -9.79 -5.88
N LEU A 9 16.21 -10.06 -5.38
CA LEU A 9 15.07 -9.14 -5.52
C LEU A 9 15.32 -7.76 -4.88
N VAL A 10 15.80 -7.71 -3.64
CA VAL A 10 16.06 -6.44 -2.93
C VAL A 10 17.15 -5.61 -3.61
N SER A 11 18.04 -6.26 -4.36
CA SER A 11 19.06 -5.58 -5.16
C SER A 11 18.50 -4.92 -6.43
N GLN A 12 17.32 -5.36 -6.90
CA GLN A 12 16.74 -4.86 -8.14
C GLN A 12 16.25 -3.42 -8.01
N LYS A 13 16.57 -2.61 -9.02
CA LYS A 13 16.22 -1.18 -9.05
C LYS A 13 14.71 -0.96 -8.94
N TRP A 14 13.92 -1.68 -9.73
CA TRP A 14 12.45 -1.55 -9.76
C TRP A 14 11.83 -1.83 -8.39
N TYR A 15 12.32 -2.86 -7.69
CA TYR A 15 11.79 -3.27 -6.38
C TYR A 15 12.09 -2.20 -5.32
N ARG A 16 13.32 -1.67 -5.29
CA ARG A 16 13.67 -0.56 -4.38
C ARG A 16 12.83 0.69 -4.66
N MET A 17 12.58 1.01 -5.92
CA MET A 17 11.70 2.13 -6.28
C MET A 17 10.26 1.86 -5.83
N TRP A 18 9.76 0.64 -6.00
CA TRP A 18 8.42 0.23 -5.58
C TRP A 18 8.22 0.41 -4.08
N VAL A 19 9.24 0.04 -3.29
CA VAL A 19 9.19 0.16 -1.83
C VAL A 19 9.29 1.61 -1.36
N ILE A 20 10.21 2.39 -1.93
CA ILE A 20 10.62 3.68 -1.38
C ILE A 20 9.87 4.87 -2.00
N LEU A 21 9.60 4.88 -3.31
CA LEU A 21 9.00 6.04 -3.96
C LEU A 21 7.64 6.43 -3.37
N PRO A 22 6.70 5.51 -3.07
CA PRO A 22 5.43 5.87 -2.43
C PRO A 22 5.60 6.61 -1.10
N ILE A 23 6.62 6.23 -0.33
CA ILE A 23 6.93 6.83 0.98
C ILE A 23 7.48 8.24 0.78
N LEU A 24 8.36 8.43 -0.19
CA LEU A 24 8.86 9.76 -0.55
C LEU A 24 7.73 10.66 -1.03
N MET A 25 6.81 10.15 -1.85
CA MET A 25 5.62 10.89 -2.29
C MET A 25 4.74 11.28 -1.11
N TYR A 26 4.54 10.37 -0.15
CA TYR A 26 3.82 10.67 1.08
C TYR A 26 4.52 11.77 1.88
N GLY A 27 5.84 11.67 2.07
CA GLY A 27 6.67 12.66 2.74
C GLY A 27 6.56 14.07 2.12
N LEU A 28 6.57 14.15 0.79
CA LEU A 28 6.35 15.41 0.06
C LEU A 28 4.94 15.96 0.29
N CYS A 29 3.93 15.08 0.34
CA CYS A 29 2.53 15.46 0.52
C CYS A 29 2.21 15.98 1.93
N ILE A 30 2.90 15.47 2.97
CA ILE A 30 2.72 15.93 4.35
C ILE A 30 3.53 17.19 4.66
N ALA A 31 4.54 17.51 3.86
CA ALA A 31 5.38 18.69 4.06
C ALA A 31 4.72 20.01 3.60
N GLY A 32 3.65 19.95 2.81
CA GLY A 32 2.92 21.13 2.33
C GLY A 32 1.42 21.04 2.60
N GLU A 33 0.83 22.13 3.10
CA GLU A 33 -0.61 22.23 3.29
C GLU A 33 -1.34 22.02 1.94
N GLY A 34 -2.29 21.08 1.90
CA GLY A 34 -3.07 20.76 0.70
C GLY A 34 -2.40 19.83 -0.30
N LEU A 35 -1.11 19.49 -0.17
CA LEU A 35 -0.46 18.55 -1.09
C LEU A 35 -0.94 17.11 -0.90
N ILE A 36 -1.47 16.78 0.27
CA ILE A 36 -2.07 15.48 0.59
C ILE A 36 -3.19 15.06 -0.38
N TYR A 37 -3.91 16.01 -0.98
CA TYR A 37 -4.96 15.71 -1.97
C TYR A 37 -4.39 15.14 -3.27
N TYR A 38 -3.13 15.43 -3.59
CA TYR A 38 -2.44 14.89 -4.77
C TYR A 38 -1.78 13.54 -4.53
N PHE A 39 -1.76 13.06 -3.28
CA PHE A 39 -1.12 11.80 -2.93
C PHE A 39 -1.58 10.60 -3.79
N PRO A 40 -2.88 10.41 -4.12
CA PRO A 40 -3.30 9.31 -4.99
C PRO A 40 -2.63 9.34 -6.37
N ILE A 41 -2.49 10.53 -6.96
CA ILE A 41 -1.84 10.71 -8.27
C ILE A 41 -0.34 10.40 -8.15
N LEU A 42 0.30 10.93 -7.12
CA LEU A 42 1.74 10.73 -6.89
C LEU A 42 2.06 9.27 -6.56
N LEU A 43 1.18 8.58 -5.84
CA LEU A 43 1.29 7.14 -5.57
C LEU A 43 1.25 6.33 -6.86
N VAL A 44 0.26 6.57 -7.72
CA VAL A 44 0.15 5.87 -9.01
C VAL A 44 1.36 6.19 -9.90
N ALA A 45 1.83 7.44 -9.89
CA ALA A 45 3.05 7.83 -10.60
C ALA A 45 4.30 7.07 -10.08
N ALA A 46 4.46 6.95 -8.76
CA ALA A 46 5.55 6.22 -8.13
C ALA A 46 5.54 4.72 -8.49
N GLN A 47 4.36 4.11 -8.46
CA GLN A 47 4.15 2.72 -8.87
C GLN A 47 4.40 2.53 -10.37
N PHE A 48 3.93 3.46 -11.22
CA PHE A 48 4.17 3.46 -12.66
C PHE A 48 5.67 3.49 -12.98
N ILE A 49 6.42 4.40 -12.35
CA ILE A 49 7.88 4.49 -12.53
C ILE A 49 8.52 3.15 -12.19
N SER A 50 8.11 2.55 -11.07
CA SER A 50 8.65 1.26 -10.62
C SER A 50 8.34 0.13 -11.61
N ILE A 51 7.10 0.02 -12.08
CA ILE A 51 6.67 -0.97 -13.08
C ILE A 51 7.42 -0.79 -14.40
N ARG A 52 7.65 0.44 -14.85
CA ARG A 52 8.40 0.73 -16.08
C ARG A 52 9.84 0.19 -16.05
N PHE A 53 10.45 0.10 -14.87
CA PHE A 53 11.79 -0.46 -14.70
C PHE A 53 11.77 -1.96 -14.39
N HIS A 54 10.60 -2.59 -14.25
CA HIS A 54 10.47 -4.02 -14.03
C HIS A 54 10.90 -4.78 -15.30
N PRO A 55 11.79 -5.79 -15.21
CA PRO A 55 12.37 -6.45 -16.39
C PRO A 55 11.33 -7.19 -17.24
N LEU A 56 10.24 -7.66 -16.60
CA LEU A 56 9.15 -8.40 -17.26
C LEU A 56 7.95 -7.52 -17.67
N SER A 57 8.01 -6.20 -17.45
CA SER A 57 6.92 -5.30 -17.84
C SER A 57 7.02 -4.95 -19.33
N GLU A 58 5.98 -5.29 -20.11
CA GLU A 58 5.92 -4.94 -21.53
C GLU A 58 5.08 -3.69 -21.81
N HIS A 59 4.03 -3.46 -21.00
CA HIS A 59 3.05 -2.41 -21.26
C HIS A 59 2.76 -1.55 -20.03
N SER A 60 3.81 -1.03 -19.38
CA SER A 60 3.71 -0.25 -18.13
C SER A 60 2.73 0.95 -18.19
N GLY A 61 2.46 1.48 -19.39
CA GLY A 61 1.50 2.57 -19.61
C GLY A 61 0.08 2.26 -19.14
N TRP A 62 -0.33 0.98 -19.17
CA TRP A 62 -1.65 0.58 -18.66
C TRP A 62 -1.84 0.85 -17.17
N TRP A 63 -0.76 1.01 -16.39
CA TRP A 63 -0.87 1.36 -14.98
C TRP A 63 -1.52 2.72 -14.75
N TRP A 64 -1.46 3.64 -15.72
CA TRP A 64 -2.18 4.92 -15.59
C TRP A 64 -3.69 4.76 -15.63
N ALA A 65 -4.23 3.72 -16.27
CA ALA A 65 -5.65 3.39 -16.19
C ALA A 65 -6.06 3.04 -14.74
N TRP A 66 -5.10 2.59 -13.93
CA TRP A 66 -5.31 2.28 -12.52
C TRP A 66 -5.50 3.52 -11.63
N LEU A 67 -5.15 4.73 -12.09
CA LEU A 67 -5.40 5.96 -11.34
C LEU A 67 -6.88 6.15 -11.03
N LEU A 68 -7.73 6.10 -12.06
CA LEU A 68 -9.18 6.23 -11.91
C LEU A 68 -9.77 5.03 -11.16
N GLY A 69 -9.25 3.83 -11.42
CA GLY A 69 -9.63 2.61 -10.71
C GLY A 69 -9.39 2.74 -9.21
N SER A 70 -8.21 3.18 -8.79
CA SER A 70 -7.84 3.33 -7.38
C SER A 70 -8.73 4.32 -6.63
N ILE A 71 -9.04 5.48 -7.22
CA ILE A 71 -9.91 6.49 -6.61
C ILE A 71 -11.35 5.95 -6.46
N PHE A 72 -11.90 5.38 -7.53
CA PHE A 72 -13.26 4.85 -7.53
C PHE A 72 -13.41 3.66 -6.57
N CYS A 73 -12.50 2.68 -6.64
CA CYS A 73 -12.50 1.51 -5.80
C CYS A 73 -12.30 1.87 -4.32
N TYR A 74 -11.51 2.90 -4.01
CA TYR A 74 -11.34 3.36 -2.63
C TYR A 74 -12.65 3.93 -2.04
N LEU A 75 -13.35 4.78 -2.80
CA LEU A 75 -14.64 5.33 -2.36
C LEU A 75 -15.67 4.23 -2.14
N ILE A 76 -15.71 3.21 -3.01
CA ILE A 76 -16.57 2.04 -2.85
C ILE A 76 -16.17 1.23 -1.61
N ALA A 77 -14.88 0.94 -1.45
CA ALA A 77 -14.40 0.15 -0.31
C ALA A 77 -14.75 0.84 1.02
N CYS A 78 -14.51 2.15 1.14
CA CYS A 78 -14.91 2.92 2.32
C CYS A 78 -16.41 2.83 2.61
N LYS A 79 -17.27 2.90 1.57
CA LYS A 79 -18.73 2.75 1.72
C LYS A 79 -19.15 1.35 2.16
N ILE A 80 -18.47 0.31 1.70
CA ILE A 80 -18.77 -1.09 2.08
C ILE A 80 -18.29 -1.39 3.50
N PHE A 81 -17.08 -0.95 3.87
CA PHE A 81 -16.49 -1.29 5.17
C PHE A 81 -16.99 -0.44 6.33
N SER A 82 -17.42 0.80 6.09
CA SER A 82 -17.92 1.67 7.16
C SER A 82 -19.10 1.06 7.95
N PRO A 83 -20.14 0.48 7.29
CA PRO A 83 -21.19 -0.27 7.98
C PRO A 83 -20.69 -1.52 8.72
N VAL A 84 -19.80 -2.31 8.11
CA VAL A 84 -19.25 -3.54 8.70
C VAL A 84 -18.51 -3.26 10.00
N ILE A 85 -17.60 -2.28 9.98
CA ILE A 85 -16.81 -1.91 11.15
C ILE A 85 -17.70 -1.26 12.25
N THR A 86 -18.81 -0.64 11.86
CA THR A 86 -19.80 -0.11 12.81
C THR A 86 -20.64 -1.22 13.45
N TYR A 87 -21.01 -2.24 12.66
CA TYR A 87 -21.74 -3.42 13.15
C TYR A 87 -20.90 -4.28 14.12
N LEU A 88 -19.58 -4.35 13.92
CA LEU A 88 -18.66 -5.08 14.80
C LEU A 88 -18.48 -4.47 16.21
N GLY A 89 -19.19 -3.39 16.55
CA GLY A 89 -19.34 -2.95 17.94
C GLY A 89 -18.09 -2.35 18.58
N VAL A 90 -17.13 -1.84 17.80
CA VAL A 90 -15.92 -1.20 18.34
C VAL A 90 -16.31 0.07 19.10
N PRO A 91 -15.93 0.21 20.40
CA PRO A 91 -16.30 1.36 21.21
C PRO A 91 -15.87 2.70 20.55
N PRO A 92 -16.67 3.77 20.69
CA PRO A 92 -16.36 5.08 20.10
C PRO A 92 -15.03 5.68 20.60
N ASP A 93 -14.58 5.28 21.79
CA ASP A 93 -13.30 5.70 22.39
C ASP A 93 -12.08 5.13 21.63
N TYR A 94 -12.28 4.04 20.86
CA TYR A 94 -11.32 3.45 19.92
C TYR A 94 -11.45 4.04 18.50
N SER A 95 -12.11 5.20 18.34
CA SER A 95 -12.35 5.85 17.04
C SER A 95 -11.09 5.97 16.18
N TYR A 96 -9.93 6.18 16.79
CA TYR A 96 -8.67 6.29 16.06
C TYR A 96 -8.24 4.97 15.41
N VAL A 97 -8.15 3.88 16.19
CA VAL A 97 -7.80 2.55 15.67
C VAL A 97 -8.83 2.08 14.65
N LYS A 98 -10.12 2.33 14.92
CA LYS A 98 -11.24 2.03 14.01
C LYS A 98 -11.05 2.73 12.65
N ASN A 99 -10.80 4.03 12.66
CA ASN A 99 -10.65 4.84 11.44
C ASN A 99 -9.41 4.44 10.66
N VAL A 100 -8.27 4.25 11.32
CA VAL A 100 -7.03 3.83 10.64
C VAL A 100 -7.21 2.44 10.03
N THR A 101 -7.80 1.49 10.76
CA THR A 101 -8.12 0.14 10.24
C THR A 101 -9.03 0.20 9.01
N LEU A 102 -10.10 1.00 9.07
CA LEU A 102 -10.99 1.23 7.93
C LEU A 102 -10.23 1.76 6.71
N TYR A 103 -9.34 2.74 6.90
CA TYR A 103 -8.57 3.31 5.81
C TYR A 103 -7.56 2.34 5.20
N ILE A 104 -6.86 1.55 6.01
CA ILE A 104 -5.93 0.52 5.54
C ILE A 104 -6.66 -0.52 4.70
N LEU A 105 -7.75 -1.09 5.24
CA LEU A 105 -8.52 -2.12 4.54
C LEU A 105 -9.10 -1.57 3.24
N SER A 106 -9.68 -0.38 3.28
CA SER A 106 -10.24 0.26 2.09
C SER A 106 -9.18 0.51 1.03
N PHE A 107 -7.99 0.94 1.45
CA PHE A 107 -6.86 1.14 0.55
C PHE A 107 -6.44 -0.18 -0.12
N TYR A 108 -6.05 -1.22 0.62
CA TYR A 108 -5.53 -2.45 0.02
C TYR A 108 -6.59 -3.22 -0.78
N ILE A 109 -7.85 -3.16 -0.38
CA ILE A 109 -8.95 -3.78 -1.14
C ILE A 109 -9.22 -2.99 -2.41
N SER A 110 -9.13 -1.66 -2.35
CA SER A 110 -9.25 -0.85 -3.55
C SER A 110 -8.19 -1.18 -4.60
N GLN A 111 -7.00 -1.67 -4.17
CA GLN A 111 -5.90 -2.08 -5.04
C GLN A 111 -6.16 -3.44 -5.73
N MET A 112 -7.01 -4.31 -5.18
CA MET A 112 -7.19 -5.68 -5.66
C MET A 112 -7.62 -5.78 -7.14
N PRO A 113 -8.55 -4.93 -7.65
CA PRO A 113 -8.93 -4.99 -9.06
C PRO A 113 -7.80 -4.64 -10.05
N ALA A 114 -6.68 -4.07 -9.59
CA ALA A 114 -5.50 -3.82 -10.43
C ALA A 114 -4.92 -5.13 -10.99
N GLU A 115 -5.25 -6.27 -10.39
CA GLU A 115 -4.93 -7.61 -10.89
C GLU A 115 -5.26 -7.75 -12.39
N ILE A 116 -6.39 -7.19 -12.86
CA ILE A 116 -6.79 -7.23 -14.27
C ILE A 116 -5.84 -6.39 -15.13
N VAL A 117 -5.41 -5.23 -14.62
CA VAL A 117 -4.46 -4.36 -15.31
C VAL A 117 -3.08 -5.02 -15.37
N LEU A 118 -2.68 -5.75 -14.33
CA LEU A 118 -1.42 -6.49 -14.30
C LEU A 118 -1.33 -7.58 -15.38
N MET A 119 -2.47 -8.22 -15.71
CA MET A 119 -2.54 -9.14 -16.86
C MET A 119 -2.25 -8.47 -18.20
N LEU A 120 -2.48 -7.16 -18.32
CA LEU A 120 -2.16 -6.39 -19.52
C LEU A 120 -0.71 -5.89 -19.53
N ILE A 121 -0.07 -5.78 -18.36
CA ILE A 121 1.29 -5.24 -18.21
C ILE A 121 2.33 -6.36 -18.30
N PHE A 122 2.05 -7.50 -17.68
CA PHE A 122 2.94 -8.66 -17.56
C PHE A 122 2.33 -9.84 -18.33
N PRO A 123 2.89 -10.26 -19.47
CA PRO A 123 2.32 -11.33 -20.29
C PRO A 123 2.16 -12.67 -19.55
N GLN A 124 3.05 -12.91 -18.59
CA GLN A 124 3.10 -14.13 -17.78
C GLN A 124 2.39 -13.97 -16.44
N TRP A 125 1.53 -12.96 -16.31
CA TRP A 125 0.88 -12.66 -15.05
C TRP A 125 0.06 -13.85 -14.53
N ARG A 126 0.36 -14.27 -13.32
CA ARG A 126 -0.32 -15.34 -12.61
C ARG A 126 -1.37 -14.75 -11.68
N PHE A 127 -2.63 -14.88 -12.11
CA PHE A 127 -3.79 -14.34 -11.38
C PHE A 127 -3.86 -14.82 -9.93
N GLY A 128 -4.17 -13.89 -9.03
CA GLY A 128 -4.41 -14.10 -7.60
C GLY A 128 -3.24 -13.66 -6.72
N TRP A 129 -2.03 -13.54 -7.25
CA TRP A 129 -0.87 -13.13 -6.45
C TRP A 129 -0.96 -11.69 -5.99
N TRP A 130 -1.53 -10.79 -6.79
CA TRP A 130 -1.66 -9.40 -6.39
C TRP A 130 -2.76 -9.22 -5.34
N ILE A 131 -3.89 -9.89 -5.47
CA ILE A 131 -4.93 -9.97 -4.43
C ILE A 131 -4.36 -10.53 -3.11
N PHE A 132 -3.63 -11.64 -3.19
CA PHE A 132 -3.03 -12.28 -2.02
C PHE A 132 -1.99 -11.36 -1.35
N GLY A 133 -1.12 -10.74 -2.15
CA GLY A 133 -0.12 -9.80 -1.67
C GLY A 133 -0.73 -8.57 -1.01
N ASN A 134 -1.79 -7.98 -1.59
CA ASN A 134 -2.49 -6.85 -0.97
C ASN A 134 -3.19 -7.25 0.33
N SER A 135 -3.74 -8.46 0.41
CA SER A 135 -4.35 -8.99 1.64
C SER A 135 -3.33 -9.15 2.76
N LEU A 136 -2.17 -9.74 2.46
CA LEU A 136 -1.08 -9.87 3.41
C LEU A 136 -0.48 -8.52 3.80
N ALA A 137 -0.36 -7.59 2.85
CA ALA A 137 0.11 -6.24 3.13
C ALA A 137 -0.86 -5.49 4.05
N ALA A 138 -2.18 -5.63 3.87
CA ALA A 138 -3.17 -5.08 4.78
C ALA A 138 -3.00 -5.62 6.20
N ILE A 139 -2.88 -6.95 6.35
CA ILE A 139 -2.67 -7.60 7.66
C ILE A 139 -1.36 -7.13 8.30
N GLY A 140 -0.26 -7.12 7.55
CA GLY A 140 1.05 -6.70 8.04
C GLY A 140 1.05 -5.23 8.47
N TRP A 141 0.42 -4.36 7.68
CA TRP A 141 0.30 -2.94 8.00
C TRP A 141 -0.54 -2.73 9.26
N MET A 142 -1.71 -3.35 9.36
CA MET A 142 -2.57 -3.28 10.56
C MET A 142 -1.83 -3.80 11.80
N GLY A 143 -1.13 -4.93 11.70
CA GLY A 143 -0.35 -5.49 12.81
C GLY A 143 0.75 -4.54 13.26
N ALA A 144 1.52 -3.99 12.32
CA ALA A 144 2.57 -3.02 12.64
C ALA A 144 2.00 -1.74 13.28
N PHE A 145 0.84 -1.26 12.80
CA PHE A 145 0.12 -0.15 13.41
C PHE A 145 -0.34 -0.44 14.84
N LEU A 146 -0.92 -1.61 15.10
CA LEU A 146 -1.37 -1.99 16.44
C LEU A 146 -0.20 -2.10 17.42
N VAL A 147 0.94 -2.62 16.96
CA VAL A 147 2.19 -2.63 17.74
C VAL A 147 2.62 -1.20 18.06
N LEU A 148 2.72 -0.32 17.06
CA LEU A 148 3.09 1.09 17.27
C LEU A 148 2.11 1.78 18.23
N TYR A 149 0.81 1.56 18.07
CA TYR A 149 -0.23 2.10 18.94
C TYR A 149 -0.07 1.63 20.39
N TYR A 150 0.20 0.34 20.61
CA TYR A 150 0.38 -0.21 21.96
C TYR A 150 1.62 0.34 22.67
N PHE A 151 2.70 0.59 21.93
CA PHE A 151 3.96 1.12 22.46
C PHE A 151 4.01 2.65 22.53
N THR A 152 3.00 3.36 22.04
CA THR A 152 2.96 4.83 22.09
C THR A 152 2.02 5.29 23.22
N PRO A 153 2.51 6.04 24.22
CA PRO A 153 1.67 6.53 25.31
C PRO A 153 0.60 7.53 24.81
N PHE A 154 -0.65 7.33 25.23
CA PHE A 154 -1.80 8.19 24.94
C PHE A 154 -2.19 9.00 26.19
N PRO A 155 -2.61 10.28 26.07
CA PRO A 155 -2.82 11.08 24.85
C PRO A 155 -1.54 11.68 24.27
N TYR A 156 -1.48 11.79 22.93
CA TYR A 156 -0.28 12.26 22.24
C TYR A 156 0.11 13.70 22.62
N SER A 157 1.32 13.87 23.18
CA SER A 157 2.01 15.16 23.11
C SER A 157 2.34 15.49 21.65
N VAL A 158 2.72 16.74 21.34
CA VAL A 158 3.11 17.13 19.97
C VAL A 158 4.30 16.27 19.47
N GLY A 159 5.22 15.89 20.36
CA GLY A 159 6.32 14.98 20.04
C GLY A 159 5.87 13.53 19.78
N ASP A 160 4.82 13.08 20.47
CA ASP A 160 4.26 11.74 20.25
C ASP A 160 3.47 11.68 18.92
N ARG A 161 2.83 12.77 18.50
CA ARG A 161 2.22 12.86 17.16
C ARG A 161 3.27 12.78 16.07
N PHE A 162 4.41 13.45 16.25
CA PHE A 162 5.53 13.38 15.30
C PHE A 162 6.07 11.95 15.19
N THR A 163 6.32 11.28 16.32
CA THR A 163 6.78 9.89 16.38
C THR A 163 5.76 8.94 15.76
N PHE A 164 4.47 9.18 16.00
CA PHE A 164 3.39 8.39 15.42
C PHE A 164 3.27 8.55 13.91
N PHE A 165 3.38 9.77 13.38
CA PHE A 165 3.33 10.06 11.94
C PHE A 165 4.55 9.52 11.18
N TRP A 166 5.75 9.66 11.73
CA TRP A 166 6.95 8.98 11.18
C TRP A 166 6.89 7.47 11.36
N GLY A 167 6.15 7.01 12.38
CA GLY A 167 5.78 5.62 12.58
C GLY A 167 5.07 5.00 11.38
N PHE A 168 4.36 5.78 10.53
CA PHE A 168 3.73 5.25 9.31
C PHE A 168 4.72 4.79 8.24
N ILE A 169 5.99 5.22 8.30
CA ILE A 169 7.02 4.80 7.34
C ILE A 169 7.27 3.30 7.46
N GLY A 170 7.43 2.76 8.67
CA GLY A 170 7.70 1.34 8.90
C GLY A 170 6.64 0.41 8.30
N PRO A 171 5.35 0.56 8.68
CA PRO A 171 4.23 -0.15 8.08
C PRO A 171 4.15 0.04 6.55
N SER A 172 4.47 1.23 6.04
CA SER A 172 4.46 1.50 4.59
C SER A 172 5.59 0.78 3.85
N ILE A 173 6.81 0.72 4.42
CA ILE A 173 7.91 -0.11 3.89
C ILE A 173 7.46 -1.57 3.84
N LEU A 174 6.89 -2.06 4.94
CA LEU A 174 6.42 -3.45 5.03
C LEU A 174 5.36 -3.76 3.97
N GLY A 175 4.32 -2.92 3.86
CA GLY A 175 3.25 -3.09 2.89
C GLY A 175 3.72 -3.04 1.45
N ASN A 176 4.59 -2.09 1.10
CA ASN A 176 5.15 -1.99 -0.24
C ASN A 176 6.12 -3.14 -0.54
N ALA A 177 6.89 -3.61 0.45
CA ALA A 177 7.78 -4.76 0.30
C ALA A 177 7.01 -6.06 0.02
N ILE A 178 5.89 -6.27 0.75
CA ILE A 178 4.99 -7.41 0.54
C ILE A 178 4.36 -7.33 -0.86
N THR A 179 3.74 -6.22 -1.23
CA THR A 179 3.09 -6.08 -2.55
C THR A 179 4.10 -6.19 -3.69
N GLY A 180 5.29 -5.60 -3.56
CA GLY A 180 6.36 -5.73 -4.56
C GLY A 180 6.86 -7.17 -4.70
N TYR A 181 6.93 -7.93 -3.60
CA TYR A 181 7.35 -9.33 -3.64
C TYR A 181 6.33 -10.18 -4.40
N PHE A 182 5.04 -9.94 -4.19
CA PHE A 182 3.99 -10.65 -4.92
C PHE A 182 3.81 -10.17 -6.36
N LEU A 183 4.17 -8.92 -6.67
CA LEU A 183 4.31 -8.46 -8.05
C LEU A 183 5.45 -9.22 -8.79
N ASP A 184 6.58 -9.41 -8.12
CA ASP A 184 7.70 -10.19 -8.65
C ASP A 184 7.33 -11.66 -8.88
N ILE A 185 6.70 -12.31 -7.91
CA ILE A 185 6.27 -13.71 -8.05
C ILE A 185 5.19 -13.84 -9.12
N GLY A 186 4.20 -12.93 -9.12
CA GLY A 186 3.09 -12.99 -10.05
C GLY A 186 3.50 -12.76 -11.50
N SER A 187 4.60 -12.06 -11.74
CA SER A 187 5.10 -11.77 -13.10
C SER A 187 6.01 -12.85 -13.68
N ARG A 188 6.41 -13.86 -12.90
CA ARG A 188 7.33 -14.94 -13.30
C ARG A 188 6.57 -16.23 -13.65
N GLU A 189 7.11 -17.00 -14.60
CA GLU A 189 6.72 -18.40 -14.90
C GLU A 189 6.72 -19.31 -13.64
#